data_AF-A0A3C1T4U5-F1
#
_entry.id   AF-A0A3C1T4U5-F1
#
_cell.length_a   1.000
_cell.length_b   1.000
_cell.length_c   1.000
_cell.angle_alpha   90.00
_cell.angle_beta   90.00
_cell.angle_gamma   90.00
#
_symmetry.space_group_name_H-M   'P 1'
#
loop_
_entity.id
_entity.type
_entity.pdbx_description
1 polymer ?
#
loop_
_entity_poly.entity_id
_entity_poly.type
_entity_poly.pdbx_seq_one_letter_code
_entity_poly.pdbx_strand_id
1 'polypeptide(L)'
;IVLYMAVVYLLGAVLVYSKGDRIGYIYKFSNKGYLFKTNEGILKTGFVNIGNTSTPNEEWAFSVADDSVASQITNLDQRIAVKLYYREYYTKIFFRGDTKYFVYKMEKMPTP
;
A
#
# COMPACT_ATOMS: atom_id res chain seq x y z
N ILE A 1 25.74 16.69 13.59
CA ILE A 1 25.27 16.50 12.20
C ILE A 1 24.61 15.13 11.99
N VAL A 2 25.28 14.01 12.24
CA VAL A 2 24.71 12.66 12.03
C VAL A 2 23.43 12.42 12.85
N LEU A 3 23.46 12.73 14.16
CA LEU A 3 22.29 12.60 15.02
C LEU A 3 21.12 13.49 14.55
N TYR A 4 21.42 14.73 14.16
CA TYR A 4 20.43 15.66 13.62
C TYR A 4 19.77 15.09 12.35
N MET A 5 20.55 14.56 11.40
CA MET A 5 20.03 13.92 10.19
C MET A 5 19.17 12.69 10.52
N ALA A 6 19.57 11.88 11.50
CA ALA A 6 18.79 10.73 11.95
C ALA A 6 17.44 11.15 12.55
N VAL A 7 17.43 12.20 13.39
CA VAL A 7 16.19 12.75 13.98
C VAL A 7 15.26 13.27 12.88
N VAL A 8 15.78 14.06 11.94
CA VAL A 8 14.98 14.58 10.80
C VAL A 8 14.41 13.44 9.96
N TYR A 9 15.22 12.40 9.69
CA TYR A 9 14.77 11.22 8.94
C TYR A 9 13.65 10.45 9.66
N LEU A 10 13.76 10.28 10.98
CA LEU A 10 12.75 9.63 11.81
C LEU A 10 11.47 10.46 11.91
N LEU A 11 11.58 11.79 12.00
CA LEU A 11 10.42 12.70 11.97
C LEU A 11 9.66 12.57 10.64
N GLY A 12 10.38 12.50 9.51
CA GLY A 12 9.77 12.28 8.20
C GLY A 12 8.94 11.00 8.10
N ALA A 13 9.24 9.99 8.92
CA ALA A 13 8.47 8.75 8.92
C ALA A 13 7.15 8.88 9.69
N VAL A 14 7.04 9.82 10.62
CA VAL A 14 5.81 10.03 11.41
C VAL A 14 4.90 11.08 10.75
N LEU A 15 5.49 12.01 10.00
CA LEU A 15 4.77 13.05 9.29
C LEU A 15 4.10 12.54 8.01
N VAL A 16 2.79 12.70 7.92
CA VAL A 16 2.01 12.38 6.73
C VAL A 16 2.23 13.47 5.68
N TYR A 17 2.80 13.10 4.54
CA TYR A 17 2.99 13.97 3.38
C TYR A 17 1.69 14.13 2.59
N SER A 18 1.03 13.01 2.27
CA SER A 18 -0.19 13.01 1.46
C SER A 18 -1.19 11.97 1.97
N LYS A 19 -2.46 12.17 1.64
CA LYS A 19 -3.54 11.21 1.85
C LYS A 19 -4.29 11.08 0.53
N GLY A 20 -4.74 9.87 0.22
CA GLY A 20 -5.50 9.62 -0.99
C GLY A 20 -6.08 8.23 -1.02
N ASP A 21 -6.66 7.89 -2.16
CA ASP A 21 -7.29 6.63 -2.45
C ASP A 21 -6.85 6.11 -3.82
N ARG A 22 -6.77 4.78 -3.94
CA ARG A 22 -6.51 4.09 -5.21
C ARG A 22 -7.47 2.94 -5.37
N ILE A 23 -7.89 2.70 -6.60
CA ILE A 23 -8.88 1.68 -6.95
C ILE A 23 -8.18 0.64 -7.81
N GLY A 24 -8.38 -0.64 -7.51
CA GLY A 24 -7.77 -1.72 -8.27
C GLY A 24 -8.02 -3.10 -7.67
N TYR A 25 -7.25 -4.08 -8.14
CA TYR A 25 -7.29 -5.45 -7.64
C TYR A 25 -6.03 -5.75 -6.85
N ILE A 26 -6.18 -6.43 -5.71
CA ILE A 26 -5.04 -6.87 -4.91
C ILE A 26 -4.44 -8.09 -5.59
N TYR A 27 -3.30 -7.90 -6.24
CA TYR A 27 -2.59 -8.94 -6.99
C TYR A 27 -1.77 -9.85 -6.08
N LYS A 28 -1.14 -9.26 -5.05
CA LYS A 28 -0.32 -9.97 -4.08
C LYS A 28 -0.46 -9.32 -2.71
N PHE A 29 -0.51 -10.15 -1.68
CA PHE A 29 -0.41 -9.71 -0.29
C PHE A 29 0.40 -10.75 0.49
N SER A 30 1.38 -10.31 1.27
CA SER A 30 2.26 -11.19 2.03
C SER A 30 2.77 -10.54 3.30
N ASN A 31 2.77 -11.30 4.39
CA ASN A 31 3.48 -10.93 5.61
C ASN A 31 4.94 -11.37 5.48
N LYS A 32 5.87 -10.41 5.39
CA LYS A 32 7.30 -10.67 5.14
C LYS A 32 8.19 -9.76 6.00
N GLY A 33 9.44 -10.17 6.20
CA GLY A 33 10.41 -9.45 7.01
C GLY A 33 11.35 -10.40 7.76
N TYR A 34 12.48 -9.88 8.23
CA TYR A 34 13.51 -10.67 8.92
C TYR A 34 13.38 -10.57 10.45
N LEU A 35 13.57 -9.37 11.01
CA LEU A 35 13.38 -9.08 12.43
C LEU A 35 11.98 -8.56 12.74
N PHE A 36 11.45 -7.69 11.89
CA PHE A 36 10.11 -7.12 11.98
C PHE A 36 9.31 -7.60 10.78
N LYS A 37 8.21 -8.32 11.02
CA LYS A 37 7.31 -8.72 9.94
C LYS A 37 6.34 -7.59 9.63
N THR A 38 6.22 -7.26 8.36
CA THR A 38 5.31 -6.24 7.85
C THR A 38 4.38 -6.86 6.82
N ASN A 39 3.16 -6.31 6.74
CA ASN A 39 2.17 -6.73 5.76
C ASN A 39 2.33 -5.88 4.51
N GLU A 40 2.69 -6.51 3.39
CA GLU A 40 3.03 -5.83 2.16
C GLU A 40 2.15 -6.34 1.02
N GLY A 41 1.62 -5.42 0.22
CA GLY A 41 0.72 -5.72 -0.88
C GLY A 41 1.09 -5.02 -2.18
N ILE A 42 0.58 -5.57 -3.28
CA ILE A 42 0.64 -4.97 -4.61
C ILE A 42 -0.78 -4.82 -5.12
N LEU A 43 -1.19 -3.58 -5.36
CA LEU A 43 -2.44 -3.21 -6.02
C LEU A 43 -2.15 -3.01 -7.50
N LYS A 44 -2.88 -3.70 -8.37
CA LYS A 44 -2.87 -3.40 -9.80
C LYS A 44 -3.96 -2.37 -10.09
N THR A 45 -3.55 -1.19 -10.55
CA THR A 45 -4.43 -0.07 -10.92
C THR A 45 -4.32 0.21 -12.42
N GLY A 46 -5.44 0.55 -13.06
CA GLY A 46 -5.51 0.96 -14.46
C GLY A 46 -6.23 -0.02 -15.40
N PHE A 47 -6.08 0.18 -16.72
CA PHE A 47 -6.91 -0.41 -17.77
C PHE A 47 -6.15 -1.47 -18.57
N VAL A 48 -6.86 -2.53 -19.00
CA VAL A 48 -6.39 -3.47 -20.05
C VAL A 48 -7.39 -3.44 -21.21
N ASN A 49 -6.96 -2.97 -22.38
CA ASN A 49 -7.60 -3.18 -23.67
C ASN A 49 -6.53 -3.70 -24.64
N ILE A 50 -6.67 -4.94 -25.14
CA ILE A 50 -5.77 -5.52 -26.14
C ILE A 50 -6.48 -5.49 -27.51
N GLY A 51 -5.97 -4.65 -28.42
CA GLY A 51 -6.62 -4.19 -29.66
C GLY A 51 -6.25 -2.73 -29.92
N ASN A 52 -7.20 -1.86 -30.28
CA ASN A 52 -7.03 -0.39 -30.23
C ASN A 52 -6.84 0.04 -28.75
N THR A 53 -5.57 0.09 -28.33
CA THR A 53 -5.07 -0.44 -27.06
C THR A 53 -5.12 0.57 -25.91
N SER A 54 -5.46 0.14 -24.70
CA SER A 54 -5.26 0.92 -23.47
C SER A 54 -4.58 0.04 -22.44
N THR A 55 -3.32 0.37 -22.12
CA THR A 55 -2.57 -0.35 -21.08
C THR A 55 -1.82 0.65 -20.21
N PRO A 56 -2.36 0.98 -19.03
CA PRO A 56 -1.53 1.11 -17.84
C PRO A 56 -1.97 0.03 -16.84
N ASN A 57 -1.10 -0.96 -16.63
CA ASN A 57 -1.21 -1.91 -15.52
C ASN A 57 -0.18 -1.49 -14.47
N GLU A 58 -0.46 -0.37 -13.80
CA GLU A 58 0.45 0.16 -12.80
C GLU A 58 0.40 -0.72 -11.56
N GLU A 59 1.54 -1.31 -11.22
CA GLU A 59 1.71 -2.00 -9.95
C GLU A 59 2.05 -0.98 -8.87
N TRP A 60 1.15 -0.84 -7.91
CA TRP A 60 1.34 0.03 -6.76
C TRP A 60 1.58 -0.81 -5.51
N ALA A 61 2.81 -0.75 -5.00
CA ALA A 61 3.17 -1.38 -3.74
C ALA A 61 2.70 -0.55 -2.55
N PHE A 62 2.13 -1.22 -1.56
CA PHE A 62 1.64 -0.60 -0.32
C PHE A 62 1.95 -1.48 0.89
N SER A 63 2.02 -0.84 2.06
CA SER A 63 2.21 -1.49 3.34
C SER A 63 0.95 -1.35 4.20
N VAL A 64 0.71 -2.29 5.10
CA VAL A 64 -0.42 -2.26 6.04
C VAL A 64 0.13 -2.40 7.46
N ALA A 65 -0.17 -1.42 8.30
CA ALA A 65 0.22 -1.44 9.72
C ALA A 65 -0.87 -2.00 10.64
N ASP A 66 -2.13 -1.94 10.21
CA ASP A 66 -3.28 -2.39 11.01
C ASP A 66 -3.64 -3.84 10.65
N ASP A 67 -3.55 -4.74 11.63
CA ASP A 67 -3.83 -6.16 11.46
C ASP A 67 -5.29 -6.44 11.07
N SER A 68 -6.23 -5.57 11.45
CA SER A 68 -7.64 -5.67 11.02
C SER A 68 -7.76 -5.48 9.52
N VAL A 69 -7.09 -4.45 8.98
CA VAL A 69 -7.07 -4.18 7.53
C VAL A 69 -6.32 -5.30 6.79
N ALA A 70 -5.21 -5.79 7.35
CA ALA A 70 -4.46 -6.90 6.77
C ALA A 70 -5.30 -8.20 6.71
N SER A 71 -6.11 -8.45 7.74
CA SER A 71 -7.02 -9.59 7.78
C SER A 71 -8.15 -9.45 6.75
N GLN A 72 -8.70 -8.24 6.58
CA GLN A 72 -9.70 -7.97 5.53
C GLN A 72 -9.14 -8.20 4.13
N ILE A 73 -7.89 -7.80 3.88
CA ILE A 73 -7.20 -8.02 2.60
C ILE A 73 -6.93 -9.51 2.38
N THR A 74 -6.44 -10.22 3.39
CA THR A 74 -6.12 -11.65 3.29
C THR A 74 -7.37 -12.50 2.99
N ASN A 75 -8.52 -12.11 3.53
CA ASN A 75 -9.80 -12.80 3.32
C ASN A 75 -10.55 -12.37 2.06
N LEU A 76 -10.00 -11.43 1.28
CA LEU A 76 -10.61 -10.94 0.05
C LEU A 76 -10.30 -11.88 -1.12
N ASP A 77 -11.30 -12.19 -1.95
CA ASP A 77 -11.06 -12.83 -3.24
C ASP A 77 -10.29 -11.87 -4.18
N GLN A 78 -9.24 -12.38 -4.83
CA GLN A 78 -8.37 -11.63 -5.74
C GLN A 78 -9.12 -11.01 -6.93
N ARG A 79 -10.33 -11.49 -7.23
CA ARG A 79 -11.18 -10.99 -8.32
C ARG A 79 -12.06 -9.78 -7.95
N ILE A 80 -12.05 -9.35 -6.68
CA ILE A 80 -12.88 -8.23 -6.23
C ILE A 80 -12.09 -6.92 -6.33
N ALA A 81 -12.67 -5.94 -7.04
CA ALA A 81 -12.12 -4.58 -7.07
C ALA A 81 -12.29 -3.92 -5.70
N VAL A 82 -11.26 -3.25 -5.22
CA VAL A 82 -11.26 -2.54 -3.94
C VAL A 82 -10.77 -1.12 -4.08
N LYS A 83 -11.28 -0.28 -3.19
CA LYS A 83 -10.79 1.07 -2.93
C LYS A 83 -9.93 1.05 -1.68
N LEU A 84 -8.63 1.35 -1.82
CA LEU A 84 -7.70 1.43 -0.72
C LEU A 84 -7.41 2.89 -0.39
N TYR A 85 -7.64 3.28 0.86
CA TYR A 85 -7.27 4.59 1.38
C TYR A 85 -5.90 4.50 2.05
N TYR A 86 -5.00 5.41 1.68
CA TYR A 86 -3.61 5.37 2.14
C TYR A 86 -3.14 6.72 2.70
N ARG A 87 -2.09 6.64 3.50
CA ARG A 87 -1.29 7.76 3.96
C ARG A 87 0.12 7.59 3.44
N GLU A 88 0.64 8.60 2.76
CA GLU A 88 2.02 8.67 2.35
C GLU A 88 2.83 9.40 3.41
N TYR A 89 3.96 8.84 3.82
CA TYR A 89 4.91 9.50 4.72
C TYR A 89 6.13 10.02 3.93
N TYR A 90 6.84 11.01 4.49
CA TYR A 90 8.00 11.60 3.81
C TYR A 90 9.17 10.62 3.66
N THR A 91 9.34 9.72 4.63
CA THR A 91 10.40 8.71 4.61
C THR A 91 9.82 7.32 4.91
N LYS A 92 10.45 6.28 4.36
CA LYS A 92 10.16 4.88 4.70
C LYS A 92 11.18 4.39 5.71
N ILE A 93 10.77 3.55 6.66
CA ILE A 93 11.71 2.93 7.61
C ILE A 93 11.60 1.41 7.52
N PHE A 94 12.76 0.75 7.45
CA PHE A 94 12.89 -0.69 7.23
C PHE A 94 12.15 -1.58 8.24
N PHE A 95 11.92 -1.13 9.47
CA PHE A 95 11.19 -1.91 10.48
C PHE A 95 9.67 -1.67 10.47
N ARG A 96 9.19 -0.65 9.76
CA ARG A 96 7.76 -0.26 9.74
C ARG A 96 7.05 -0.69 8.47
N GLY A 97 7.75 -0.78 7.35
CA GLY A 97 7.20 -1.23 6.08
C GLY A 97 8.17 -1.01 4.92
N ASP A 98 7.94 -1.72 3.82
CA ASP A 98 8.78 -1.63 2.63
C ASP A 98 8.50 -0.37 1.80
N THR A 99 7.36 0.27 2.05
CA THR A 99 6.87 1.41 1.29
C THR A 99 6.63 2.64 2.18
N LYS A 100 6.46 3.80 1.54
CA LYS A 100 5.98 5.03 2.19
C LYS A 100 4.45 5.11 2.27
N TYR A 101 3.75 4.17 1.64
CA TYR A 101 2.30 4.20 1.49
C TYR A 101 1.65 3.20 2.43
N PHE A 102 0.99 3.70 3.47
CA PHE A 102 0.33 2.85 4.46
C PHE A 102 -1.18 2.90 4.26
N VAL A 103 -1.76 1.75 3.93
CA VAL A 103 -3.21 1.59 3.81
C VAL A 103 -3.82 1.46 5.20
N TYR A 104 -4.86 2.25 5.45
CA TYR A 104 -5.55 2.29 6.75
C TYR A 104 -7.05 1.99 6.64
N LYS A 105 -7.60 1.93 5.41
CA LYS A 105 -9.00 1.57 5.17
C LYS A 105 -9.13 0.91 3.80
N MET A 106 -9.97 -0.11 3.71
CA MET A 106 -10.39 -0.76 2.48
C MET A 106 -11.91 -0.69 2.34
N GLU A 107 -12.40 -0.46 1.13
CA GLU A 107 -13.80 -0.62 0.76
C GLU A 107 -13.89 -1.55 -0.46
N LYS A 108 -14.84 -2.50 -0.44
CA LYS A 108 -15.15 -3.32 -1.60
C LYS A 108 -15.95 -2.49 -2.60
N MET A 109 -15.56 -2.53 -3.87
CA MET A 109 -16.38 -1.90 -4.91
C MET A 109 -17.58 -2.78 -5.23
N PRO A 110 -18.76 -2.18 -5.51
CA PRO A 110 -19.88 -2.93 -6.04
C PRO A 110 -19.46 -3.60 -7.35
N THR A 111 -19.68 -4.91 -7.44
CA THR A 111 -19.49 -5.66 -8.68
C THR A 111 -20.58 -5.20 -9.67
N PRO A 112 -20.24 -4.87 -10.93
CA PRO A 112 -21.25 -4.52 -11.93
C PRO A 112 -22.21 -5.68 -12.21
#